data_AF-A0A661WD54-F1
#
_entry.id   AF-A0A661WD54-F1
#
_cell.length_a   1.000
_cell.length_b   1.000
_cell.length_c   1.000
_cell.angle_alpha   90.00
_cell.angle_beta   90.00
_cell.angle_gamma   90.00
#
_symmetry.space_group_name_H-M   'P 1'
#
loop_
_entity.id
_entity.type
_entity.pdbx_description
1 polymer ?
#
loop_
_entity_poly.entity_id
_entity_poly.type
_entity_poly.pdbx_seq_one_letter_code
_entity_poly.pdbx_strand_id
1 'polypeptide(L)'
;MKYELKIRKINESDLNVGCLSIPEEEDFGIQVNALKEDIQALNVVVSIDLILDYFLIEVSSEEDLQILHSSVRDLLNQYNDKLKTVNGFQVVK
;
A
#
# COMPACT_ATOMS: atom_id res chain seq x y z
N MET A 1 -0.36 1.99 -17.50
CA MET A 1 -1.38 2.81 -16.79
C MET A 1 -0.92 3.08 -15.38
N LYS A 2 -1.21 4.25 -14.81
CA LYS A 2 -0.69 4.64 -13.48
C LYS A 2 -1.81 4.77 -12.45
N TYR A 3 -1.53 4.27 -11.25
CA TYR A 3 -2.47 4.23 -10.14
C TYR A 3 -1.82 4.74 -8.86
N GLU A 4 -2.61 5.42 -8.05
CA GLU A 4 -2.20 5.94 -6.75
C GLU A 4 -2.78 5.10 -5.62
N LEU A 5 -1.92 4.70 -4.69
CA LEU A 5 -2.30 4.06 -3.43
C LEU A 5 -1.72 4.87 -2.25
N LYS A 6 -2.59 5.56 -1.52
CA LYS A 6 -2.21 6.36 -0.34
C LYS A 6 -2.09 5.50 0.90
N ILE A 7 -0.94 5.59 1.57
CA ILE A 7 -0.66 4.88 2.81
C ILE A 7 -0.47 5.91 3.93
N ARG A 8 -1.03 5.62 5.09
CA ARG A 8 -0.87 6.43 6.29
C ARG A 8 -0.46 5.60 7.49
N LYS A 9 0.10 6.29 8.49
CA LYS A 9 0.32 5.76 9.83
C LYS A 9 -1.02 5.39 10.47
N ILE A 10 -0.97 4.34 11.27
CA ILE A 10 -2.02 4.02 12.23
C ILE A 10 -2.06 5.13 13.27
N ASN A 11 -3.26 5.59 13.59
CA ASN A 11 -3.49 6.59 14.62
C ASN A 11 -4.43 6.04 15.70
N GLU A 12 -4.69 6.82 16.74
CA GLU A 12 -5.55 6.42 17.86
C GLU A 12 -6.96 6.00 17.44
N SER A 13 -7.47 6.50 16.32
CA SER A 13 -8.80 6.13 15.82
C SER A 13 -8.84 4.73 15.20
N ASP A 14 -7.68 4.16 14.84
CA ASP A 14 -7.55 2.81 14.33
C ASP A 14 -7.39 1.77 15.46
N LEU A 15 -7.04 2.22 16.67
CA LEU A 15 -6.98 1.37 17.87
C LEU A 15 -8.39 0.85 18.18
N ASN A 16 -8.52 -0.46 18.42
CA ASN A 16 -9.78 -1.21 18.56
C ASN A 16 -10.50 -1.56 17.25
N VAL A 17 -10.02 -1.10 16.07
CA VAL A 17 -10.50 -1.53 14.75
C VAL A 17 -9.45 -2.44 14.09
N GLY A 18 -9.07 -3.48 14.82
CA GLY A 18 -8.12 -4.50 14.35
C GLY A 18 -6.64 -4.15 14.50
N CYS A 19 -6.29 -3.06 15.19
CA CYS A 19 -4.91 -2.75 15.56
C CYS A 19 -4.77 -2.63 17.08
N LEU A 20 -3.73 -3.28 17.63
CA LEU A 20 -3.49 -3.39 19.08
C LEU A 20 -2.61 -2.27 19.64
N SER A 21 -1.80 -1.61 18.79
CA SER A 21 -0.84 -0.59 19.20
C SER A 21 -0.47 0.33 18.04
N ILE A 22 -0.11 1.58 18.35
CA ILE A 22 0.43 2.51 17.36
C ILE A 22 1.88 2.09 17.07
N PRO A 23 2.27 1.86 15.80
CA PRO A 23 3.64 1.55 15.43
C PRO A 23 4.58 2.72 15.77
N GLU A 24 5.81 2.41 16.17
CA GLU A 24 6.83 3.43 16.38
C GLU A 24 7.18 4.14 15.06
N GLU A 25 7.69 5.37 15.15
CA GLU A 25 7.91 6.20 13.97
C GLU A 25 9.01 5.65 13.05
N GLU A 26 10.03 5.02 13.64
CA GLU A 26 11.10 4.32 12.92
C GLU A 26 10.58 3.08 12.17
N ASP A 27 9.56 2.40 12.72
CA ASP A 27 8.95 1.25 12.05
C ASP A 27 8.17 1.68 10.81
N PHE A 28 7.47 2.82 10.84
CA PHE A 28 6.61 3.22 9.71
C PHE A 28 7.37 3.30 8.38
N GLY A 29 8.54 3.95 8.35
CA GLY A 29 9.34 4.05 7.11
C GLY A 29 9.84 2.69 6.61
N ILE A 30 10.21 1.80 7.54
CA ILE A 30 10.63 0.43 7.23
C ILE A 30 9.46 -0.36 6.65
N GLN A 31 8.28 -0.30 7.27
CA GLN A 31 7.10 -1.02 6.81
C GLN A 31 6.60 -0.50 5.45
N VAL A 32 6.64 0.82 5.22
CA VAL A 32 6.30 1.41 3.92
C VAL A 32 7.26 0.92 2.84
N ASN A 33 8.56 0.91 3.10
CA ASN A 33 9.54 0.39 2.14
C ASN A 33 9.37 -1.11 1.90
N ALA A 34 9.14 -1.91 2.94
CA ALA A 34 8.88 -3.35 2.80
C ALA A 34 7.64 -3.62 1.94
N LEU A 35 6.54 -2.90 2.19
CA LEU A 35 5.33 -2.98 1.37
C LEU A 35 5.61 -2.54 -0.08
N LYS A 36 6.44 -1.52 -0.31
CA LYS A 36 6.85 -1.11 -1.66
C LYS A 36 7.56 -2.26 -2.38
N GLU A 37 8.53 -2.89 -1.73
CA GLU A 37 9.29 -4.01 -2.30
C GLU A 37 8.38 -5.22 -2.60
N ASP A 38 7.46 -5.54 -1.69
CA ASP A 38 6.49 -6.62 -1.89
C ASP A 38 5.56 -6.35 -3.08
N ILE A 39 5.08 -5.12 -3.24
CA ILE A 39 4.25 -4.71 -4.39
C ILE A 39 5.09 -4.76 -5.67
N GLN A 40 6.34 -4.30 -5.62
CA GLN A 40 7.25 -4.33 -6.77
C GLN A 40 7.55 -5.75 -7.26
N ALA A 41 7.54 -6.73 -6.35
CA ALA A 41 7.76 -8.13 -6.67
C ALA A 41 6.58 -8.80 -7.39
N LEU A 42 5.42 -8.12 -7.49
CA LEU A 42 4.27 -8.63 -8.23
C LEU A 42 4.52 -8.55 -9.74
N ASN A 43 4.29 -9.67 -10.44
CA ASN A 43 4.50 -9.77 -11.90
C ASN A 43 3.67 -8.78 -12.73
N VAL A 44 2.60 -8.22 -12.17
CA VAL A 44 1.70 -7.27 -12.83
C VAL A 44 2.18 -5.82 -12.73
N VAL A 45 3.16 -5.55 -11.84
CA VAL A 45 3.71 -4.22 -11.61
C VAL A 45 4.89 -3.98 -12.56
N VAL A 46 4.78 -2.93 -13.36
CA VAL A 46 5.84 -2.45 -14.26
C VAL A 46 6.83 -1.58 -13.50
N SER A 47 6.32 -0.67 -12.69
CA SER A 47 7.12 0.24 -11.87
C SER A 47 6.34 0.67 -10.63
N ILE A 48 7.06 1.02 -9.57
CA ILE A 48 6.48 1.60 -8.36
C ILE A 48 7.42 2.66 -7.78
N ASP A 49 6.86 3.85 -7.57
CA ASP A 49 7.53 4.96 -6.91
C ASP A 49 6.80 5.34 -5.62
N LEU A 50 7.55 5.71 -4.59
CA LEU A 50 7.01 6.30 -3.38
C LEU A 50 7.16 7.82 -3.50
N ILE A 51 6.04 8.53 -3.59
CA ILE A 51 6.01 9.99 -3.67
C ILE A 51 5.33 10.49 -2.39
N LEU A 52 6.13 11.06 -1.49
CA LEU A 52 5.70 11.58 -0.18
C LEU A 52 4.97 10.54 0.69
N ASP A 53 3.66 10.37 0.49
CA ASP A 53 2.73 9.55 1.27
C ASP A 53 1.94 8.53 0.42
N TYR A 54 2.28 8.39 -0.86
CA TYR A 54 1.58 7.46 -1.75
C TYR A 54 2.51 6.69 -2.67
N PHE A 55 2.05 5.49 -3.04
CA PHE A 55 2.66 4.71 -4.09
C PHE A 55 2.05 5.08 -5.43
N LEU A 56 2.90 5.43 -6.39
CA LEU A 56 2.55 5.52 -7.80
C LEU A 56 2.93 4.20 -8.45
N ILE A 57 1.92 3.40 -8.79
CA ILE A 57 2.09 2.04 -9.32
C ILE A 57 1.73 2.05 -10.80
N GLU A 58 2.62 1.55 -11.64
CA GLU A 58 2.38 1.37 -13.06
C GLU A 58 2.11 -0.10 -13.36
N VAL A 59 1.07 -0.35 -14.17
CA VAL A 59 0.72 -1.69 -14.69
C VAL A 59 0.59 -1.65 -16.21
N SER A 60 0.76 -2.80 -16.86
CA SER A 60 0.78 -2.91 -18.32
C SER A 60 -0.61 -2.81 -18.93
N SER A 61 -1.63 -3.37 -18.27
CA SER A 61 -3.01 -3.42 -18.78
C SER A 61 -4.06 -3.15 -17.70
N GLU A 62 -5.32 -3.05 -18.10
CA GLU A 62 -6.45 -2.92 -17.16
C GLU A 62 -6.79 -4.26 -16.48
N GLU A 63 -6.51 -5.39 -17.13
CA GLU A 63 -6.67 -6.73 -16.53
C GLU A 63 -5.68 -6.93 -15.37
N ASP A 64 -4.47 -6.41 -15.52
CA ASP A 64 -3.43 -6.41 -14.48
C ASP A 64 -3.86 -5.63 -13.23
N LEU A 65 -4.74 -4.62 -13.38
CA LEU A 65 -5.26 -3.86 -12.23
C LEU A 65 -6.10 -4.75 -11.30
N GLN A 66 -6.93 -5.63 -11.85
CA GLN A 66 -7.76 -6.54 -11.04
C GLN A 66 -6.89 -7.48 -10.20
N ILE A 67 -5.82 -7.98 -10.82
CA ILE A 67 -4.83 -8.84 -10.16
C ILE A 67 -4.08 -8.04 -9.08
N LEU A 68 -3.60 -6.84 -9.43
CA LEU A 68 -2.95 -5.92 -8.50
C LEU A 68 -3.83 -5.64 -7.29
N HIS A 69 -5.12 -5.34 -7.49
CA HIS A 69 -6.07 -5.10 -6.40
C HIS A 69 -6.15 -6.28 -5.43
N SER A 70 -6.26 -7.51 -5.94
CA SER A 70 -6.35 -8.69 -5.09
C SER A 70 -5.04 -8.93 -4.35
N SER A 71 -3.91 -8.90 -5.05
CA SER A 71 -2.58 -9.16 -4.46
C SER A 71 -2.20 -8.10 -3.42
N VAL A 72 -2.42 -6.83 -3.72
CA VAL A 72 -2.11 -5.74 -2.79
C VAL A 72 -3.05 -5.74 -1.59
N ARG A 73 -4.32 -6.12 -1.75
CA ARG A 73 -5.22 -6.34 -0.60
C ARG A 73 -4.67 -7.41 0.34
N ASP A 74 -4.19 -8.52 -0.20
CA ASP A 74 -3.65 -9.62 0.61
C ASP A 74 -2.34 -9.22 1.30
N LEU A 75 -1.49 -8.43 0.64
CA LEU A 75 -0.31 -7.81 1.26
C LEU A 75 -0.72 -6.86 2.38
N LEU A 76 -1.65 -5.93 2.13
CA LEU A 76 -2.13 -4.97 3.13
C LEU A 76 -2.71 -5.64 4.37
N ASN A 77 -3.32 -6.82 4.23
CA ASN A 77 -3.78 -7.60 5.37
C ASN A 77 -2.62 -8.06 6.28
N GLN A 78 -1.43 -8.34 5.72
CA GLN A 78 -0.22 -8.68 6.48
C GLN A 78 0.40 -7.48 7.19
N TYR A 79 0.11 -6.27 6.70
CA TYR A 79 0.57 -5.00 7.28
C TYR A 79 -0.55 -4.27 8.04
N ASN A 80 -1.71 -4.87 8.26
CA ASN A 80 -2.91 -4.17 8.76
C ASN A 80 -2.76 -3.63 10.20
N ASP A 81 -1.85 -4.24 10.97
CA ASP A 81 -1.42 -3.81 12.30
C ASP A 81 -0.32 -2.74 12.27
N LYS A 82 0.17 -2.36 11.08
CA LYS A 82 1.30 -1.44 10.88
C LYS A 82 1.00 -0.26 9.97
N LEU A 83 0.20 -0.47 8.93
CA LEU A 83 -0.10 0.48 7.86
C LEU A 83 -1.60 0.49 7.60
N LYS A 84 -2.13 1.66 7.22
CA LYS A 84 -3.51 1.80 6.74
C LYS A 84 -3.51 2.48 5.38
N THR A 85 -4.41 2.02 4.51
CA THR A 85 -4.73 2.76 3.30
C THR A 85 -5.66 3.92 3.64
N VAL A 86 -5.46 5.05 2.98
CA VAL A 86 -6.38 6.20 3.09
C VAL A 86 -7.61 5.97 2.22
N ASN A 87 -7.36 5.56 0.98
CA ASN A 87 -8.36 5.23 -0.04
C ASN A 87 -7.89 3.98 -0.80
N GLY A 88 -8.81 3.33 -1.54
CA GLY A 88 -8.43 2.35 -2.55
C GLY A 88 -7.67 3.00 -3.71
N PHE A 89 -7.19 2.17 -4.65
CA PHE A 89 -6.47 2.65 -5.84
C PHE A 89 -7.26 3.73 -6.60
N GLN A 90 -6.56 4.81 -6.95
CA GLN A 90 -7.09 5.90 -7.78
C GLN A 90 -6.37 5.91 -9.12
N VAL A 91 -7.10 6.14 -10.22
CA VAL A 91 -6.49 6.29 -11.55
C VAL A 91 -5.81 7.65 -11.63
N VAL A 92 -4.53 7.66 -12.02
CA VAL A 92 -3.80 8.89 -12.35
C VAL A 92 -3.99 9.18 -13.84
N LYS A 93 -4.59 10.33 -14.16
CA LYS A 93 -4.79 10.80 -15.54
C LYS A 93 -3.58 11.57 -16.05
#